data_AF-A0AA50UYS4-F1
#
_entry.id   AF-A0AA50UYS4-F1
#
_cell.length_a   1.000
_cell.length_b   1.000
_cell.length_c   1.000
_cell.angle_alpha   90.00
_cell.angle_beta   90.00
_cell.angle_gamma   90.00
#
_symmetry.space_group_name_H-M   'P 1'
#
loop_
_entity.id
_entity.type
_entity.pdbx_description
1 polymer ?
#
loop_
_entity_poly.entity_id
_entity_poly.type
_entity_poly.pdbx_seq_one_letter_code
_entity_poly.pdbx_strand_id
1 'polypeptide(L)' 'SRLLEQLLRNLEKRDPHQFFAWPVNDNFAPGYSTIIKRPMDFSTIKQKIDDNEYKSLNCFIV' A
#
# COMPACT_ATOMS: atom_id res chain seq x y z
N SER A 1 10.47 9.63 -3.18
CA SER A 1 10.20 10.97 -2.61
C SER A 1 10.38 10.92 -1.10
N ARG A 2 11.33 11.70 -0.54
CA ARG A 2 11.71 11.57 0.88
C ARG A 2 10.53 11.69 1.85
N LEU A 3 9.58 12.59 1.58
CA LEU A 3 8.39 12.77 2.41
C LEU A 3 7.47 11.54 2.35
N LEU A 4 7.15 11.05 1.15
CA LEU A 4 6.26 9.90 0.98
C LEU A 4 6.86 8.63 1.61
N GLU A 5 8.17 8.45 1.49
CA GLU A 5 8.87 7.35 2.14
C GLU A 5 8.83 7.47 3.68
N GLN A 6 8.93 8.68 4.24
CA GLN A 6 8.77 8.89 5.68
C GLN A 6 7.35 8.58 6.15
N LEU A 7 6.34 8.98 5.36
CA LEU A 7 4.94 8.68 5.66
C LEU A 7 4.68 7.17 5.60
N LEU A 8 5.14 6.48 4.55
CA LEU A 8 5.02 5.04 4.42
C LEU A 8 5.66 4.31 5.61
N ARG A 9 6.90 4.68 5.99
CA ARG A 9 7.56 4.10 7.17
C ARG A 9 6.78 4.31 8.47
N ASN A 10 6.10 5.44 8.61
CA ASN A 10 5.26 5.69 9.80
C ASN A 10 3.98 4.85 9.79
N LEU A 11 3.43 4.53 8.61
CA LEU A 11 2.30 3.61 8.47
C LEU A 11 2.71 2.17 8.76
N GLU A 12 3.83 1.71 8.20
CA GLU A 12 4.38 0.37 8.47
C GLU A 12 4.63 0.13 9.97
N LYS A 13 5.16 1.13 10.69
CA LYS A 13 5.35 1.06 12.15
C LYS A 13 4.05 0.88 12.93
N ARG A 14 2.90 1.27 12.37
CA ARG A 14 1.57 1.12 12.98
C ARG A 14 0.91 -0.21 12.65
N ASP A 15 1.50 -1.00 11.76
CA ASP A 15 1.06 -2.36 11.39
C ASP A 15 2.10 -3.40 11.80
N PRO A 16 2.29 -3.65 13.12
CA PRO A 16 3.31 -4.58 13.60
C PRO A 16 3.07 -6.04 13.16
N HIS A 17 1.83 -6.37 12.80
CA HIS A 17 1.45 -7.70 12.31
C HIS A 17 1.57 -7.84 10.79
N GLN A 18 1.92 -6.76 10.08
CA GLN A 18 2.17 -6.76 8.65
C GLN A 18 0.96 -7.20 7.80
N PHE A 19 -0.25 -6.92 8.27
CA PHE A 19 -1.47 -7.24 7.51
C PHE A 19 -1.54 -6.51 6.17
N PHE A 20 -0.91 -5.32 6.07
CA PHE A 20 -0.90 -4.48 4.88
C PHE A 20 0.44 -4.48 4.16
N ALA A 21 1.40 -5.33 4.57
CA ALA A 21 2.74 -5.33 3.97
C ALA A 21 2.75 -5.79 2.51
N TRP A 22 1.87 -6.74 2.15
CA TRP A 22 1.83 -7.39 0.84
C TRP A 22 0.40 -7.49 0.30
N PRO A 23 0.22 -7.68 -1.02
CA PRO A 23 -1.09 -7.88 -1.61
C PRO A 23 -1.84 -9.04 -0.94
N VAL A 24 -3.12 -8.81 -0.62
CA VAL A 24 -3.99 -9.86 -0.09
C VAL A 24 -4.27 -10.89 -1.18
N ASN A 25 -4.08 -12.17 -0.87
CA ASN A 25 -4.41 -13.26 -1.76
C ASN A 25 -5.76 -13.91 -1.37
N ASP A 26 -6.40 -14.56 -2.35
CA ASP A 26 -7.68 -15.24 -2.11
C ASP A 26 -7.56 -16.50 -1.24
N ASN A 27 -6.35 -17.03 -1.03
CA ASN A 27 -6.14 -18.19 -0.14
C ASN A 27 -6.29 -17.79 1.33
N PHE A 28 -5.84 -16.58 1.69
CA PHE A 28 -5.95 -16.01 3.03
C PHE A 28 -7.30 -15.32 3.24
N ALA A 29 -7.86 -14.73 2.18
CA ALA A 29 -9.17 -14.11 2.20
C ALA A 29 -10.02 -14.57 1.01
N PRO A 30 -10.71 -15.73 1.11
CA PRO A 30 -11.52 -16.25 0.02
C PRO A 30 -12.55 -15.25 -0.51
N GLY A 31 -12.48 -14.96 -1.81
CA GLY A 31 -13.36 -14.02 -2.51
C GLY A 31 -12.89 -12.57 -2.50
N TYR A 32 -11.74 -12.25 -1.90
CA TYR A 32 -11.21 -10.89 -1.81
C TYR A 32 -11.08 -10.22 -3.18
N SER A 33 -10.46 -10.88 -4.16
CA SER A 33 -10.26 -10.34 -5.52
C SER A 33 -11.57 -10.06 -6.26
N THR A 34 -12.64 -10.78 -5.90
CA THR A 34 -13.95 -10.61 -6.54
C THR A 34 -14.70 -9.39 -6.00
N ILE A 35 -14.42 -8.99 -4.75
CA ILE A 35 -15.11 -7.89 -4.05
C ILE A 35 -14.27 -6.60 -4.18
N ILE A 36 -12.98 -6.66 -3.89
CA ILE A 36 -12.08 -5.51 -3.84
C ILE A 36 -11.52 -5.22 -5.24
N LYS A 37 -12.10 -4.20 -5.90
CA LYS A 37 -11.78 -3.87 -7.30
C LYS A 37 -10.45 -3.14 -7.52
N ARG A 38 -9.90 -2.53 -6.46
CA ARG A 38 -8.65 -1.76 -6.50
C ARG A 38 -7.83 -2.11 -5.25
N PRO A 39 -7.19 -3.28 -5.20
CA PRO A 39 -6.36 -3.66 -4.06
C PRO A 39 -5.17 -2.72 -3.92
N MET A 40 -4.69 -2.54 -2.69
CA MET A 40 -3.52 -1.74 -2.36
C MET A 40 -2.87 -2.28 -1.07
N ASP A 41 -1.55 -2.14 -0.98
CA ASP A 41 -0.71 -2.60 0.13
C ASP A 41 0.59 -1.77 0.17
N PHE A 42 1.36 -1.87 1.25
CA PHE A 42 2.58 -1.08 1.43
C PHE A 42 3.67 -1.38 0.40
N SER A 43 3.82 -2.63 -0.06
CA SER A 43 4.78 -2.96 -1.13
C SER A 43 4.39 -2.30 -2.45
N THR A 44 3.10 -2.28 -2.80
CA THR A 44 2.59 -1.58 -3.98
C THR A 44 2.77 -0.07 -3.86
N ILE A 45 2.47 0.52 -2.69
CA ILE A 45 2.71 1.95 -2.42
C ILE A 45 4.20 2.28 -2.55
N LYS A 46 5.09 1.43 -2.02
CA LYS A 46 6.54 1.61 -2.13
C LYS A 46 6.99 1.64 -3.60
N GLN A 47 6.53 0.67 -4.39
CA GLN A 47 6.82 0.59 -5.82
C GLN A 47 6.36 1.87 -6.55
N LYS A 48 5.13 2.33 -6.30
CA LYS A 48 4.61 3.57 -6.90
C LYS A 48 5.36 4.83 -6.48
N ILE A 49 5.96 4.87 -5.28
CA ILE A 49 6.86 5.96 -4.87
C ILE A 49 8.15 5.92 -5.68
N ASP A 50 8.72 4.72 -5.86
CA ASP A 50 9.99 4.50 -6.56
C ASP A 50 9.86 4.79 -8.06
N ASP A 51 8.70 4.46 -8.66
CA ASP A 51 8.33 4.77 -10.04
C ASP A 51 7.84 6.23 -10.22
N ASN A 52 7.86 7.02 -9.14
CA ASN A 52 7.47 8.43 -9.13
C ASN A 52 6.03 8.66 -9.64
N GLU A 53 5.11 7.72 -9.38
CA GLU A 53 3.70 7.80 -9.81
C GLU A 53 2.88 8.78 -8.98
N TYR A 54 3.28 9.03 -7.73
CA TYR A 54 2.62 9.99 -6.86
C TYR A 54 3.03 11.43 -7.19
N LYS A 55 2.39 12.03 -8.19
CA LYS A 55 2.66 13.41 -8.64
C LYS A 55 2.22 14.49 -7.65
N SER A 56 1.38 14.13 -6.68
CA SER A 56 0.95 15.01 -5.60
C SER A 56 0.71 14.19 -4.33
N LEU A 57 0.66 14.86 -3.17
CA LEU A 57 0.30 14.20 -1.92
C LEU A 57 -1.13 13.64 -1.98
N ASN A 58 -2.03 14.28 -2.73
CA ASN A 58 -3.40 13.79 -2.90
C ASN A 58 -3.43 12.42 -3.59
N CYS A 59 -2.53 12.16 -4.55
CA CYS A 59 -2.43 10.85 -5.20
C CYS A 59 -1.99 9.73 -4.23
N PHE A 60 -1.34 10.07 -3.10
CA PHE A 60 -0.90 9.10 -2.09
C PHE A 60 -2.00 8.80 -1.06
N ILE A 61 -2.89 9.75 -0.82
CA ILE A 61 -3.98 9.64 0.17
C ILE A 61 -5.26 9.07 -0.44
N VAL A 62 -5.46 9.26 -1.76
CA VAL A 62 -6.64 8.87 -2.54
C VAL A 62 -6.31 7.73 -3.49
#